data_AF-A0A2N7IC01-F1
#
_entry.id   AF-A0A2N7IC01-F1
#
_cell.length_a   1.000
_cell.length_b   1.000
_cell.length_c   1.000
_cell.angle_alpha   90.00
_cell.angle_beta   90.00
_cell.angle_gamma   90.00
#
_symmetry.space_group_name_H-M   'P 1'
#
loop_
_entity.id
_entity.type
_entity.pdbx_description
1 polymer ?
#
loop_
_entity_poly.entity_id
_entity_poly.type
_entity_poly.pdbx_seq_one_letter_code
_entity_poly.pdbx_strand_id
1 'polypeptide(L)'
;MIKYNWVCNQCSNVNQAGTDICTNCGCSAYATPDEIDARKDPSGYELRSFRALLDKKIIAFCYTPAFIVVFAFNGNLLALMLVALSIASLVITEFDFVKFIFKDKWAKKSIAGYSVSMLLLFLVRVTATNEVIVNTVIALILVYLLAMSYYLFKSQASEKFLSRYHKHHKENVN
;
A
#
# COMPACT_ATOMS: atom_id res chain seq x y z
N MET A 1 -14.29 13.30 -44.18
CA MET A 1 -13.85 12.91 -42.82
C MET A 1 -12.90 13.97 -42.31
N ILE A 2 -13.21 14.62 -41.20
CA ILE A 2 -12.26 15.53 -40.53
C ILE A 2 -11.24 14.65 -39.79
N LYS A 3 -9.99 14.73 -40.21
CA LYS A 3 -8.86 14.03 -39.61
C LYS A 3 -8.32 14.91 -38.48
N TYR A 4 -8.62 14.57 -37.23
CA TYR A 4 -8.13 15.31 -36.07
C TYR A 4 -6.70 14.90 -35.73
N ASN A 5 -5.80 15.88 -35.70
CA ASN A 5 -4.46 15.71 -35.16
C ASN A 5 -4.52 15.45 -33.64
N TRP A 6 -3.56 14.70 -33.11
CA TRP A 6 -3.48 14.41 -31.67
C TRP A 6 -2.17 14.91 -31.08
N VAL A 7 -2.19 15.28 -29.80
CA VAL A 7 -1.02 15.80 -29.09
C VAL A 7 -0.42 14.69 -28.23
N CYS A 8 0.90 14.49 -28.33
CA CYS A 8 1.59 13.49 -27.55
C CYS A 8 1.70 13.89 -26.08
N ASN A 9 1.20 13.06 -25.17
CA ASN A 9 1.24 13.32 -23.73
C ASN A 9 2.67 13.30 -23.14
N GLN A 10 3.64 12.70 -23.84
CA GLN A 10 5.03 12.63 -23.38
C GLN A 10 5.84 13.89 -23.74
N CYS A 11 5.75 14.36 -24.99
CA CYS A 11 6.59 15.45 -25.50
C CYS A 11 5.80 16.66 -26.01
N SER A 12 4.47 16.65 -25.89
CA SER A 12 3.56 17.69 -26.39
C SER A 12 3.62 17.96 -27.90
N ASN A 13 4.25 17.06 -28.68
CA ASN A 13 4.29 17.18 -30.14
C ASN A 13 2.92 16.88 -30.77
N VAL A 14 2.52 17.68 -31.76
CA VAL A 14 1.29 17.46 -32.53
C VAL A 14 1.57 16.44 -33.64
N ASN A 15 0.84 15.34 -33.64
CA ASN A 15 0.95 14.26 -34.62
C ASN A 15 -0.25 14.24 -35.56
N GLN A 16 -0.06 13.70 -36.75
CA GLN A 16 -1.09 13.61 -37.77
C GLN A 16 -2.19 12.62 -37.37
N ALA A 17 -3.40 12.86 -37.83
CA ALA A 17 -4.50 11.92 -37.63
C ALA A 17 -4.21 10.56 -38.32
N GLY A 18 -4.48 9.47 -37.61
CA GLY A 18 -4.31 8.10 -38.12
C GLY A 18 -2.92 7.50 -37.90
N THR A 19 -2.02 8.20 -37.20
CA THR A 19 -0.77 7.61 -36.72
C THR A 19 -0.90 7.25 -35.24
N ASP A 20 -0.57 6.01 -34.87
CA ASP A 20 -0.63 5.55 -33.47
C ASP A 20 0.67 5.80 -32.69
N ILE A 21 1.69 6.37 -33.33
CA ILE A 21 3.02 6.60 -32.75
C ILE A 21 3.41 8.06 -32.96
N CYS A 22 3.94 8.69 -31.91
CA CYS A 22 4.44 10.05 -31.99
C CYS A 22 5.71 10.13 -32.85
N THR A 23 5.71 11.04 -33.83
CA THR A 23 6.83 11.22 -34.76
C THR A 23 8.10 11.75 -34.11
N ASN A 24 7.99 12.43 -32.96
CA ASN A 24 9.12 13.01 -32.26
C ASN A 24 9.76 12.03 -31.25
N CYS A 25 8.94 11.48 -30.34
CA CYS A 25 9.46 10.67 -29.22
C CYS A 25 9.11 9.18 -29.30
N GLY A 26 8.42 8.73 -30.35
CA GLY A 26 8.03 7.32 -30.53
C GLY A 26 6.99 6.80 -29.53
N CYS A 27 6.37 7.68 -28.73
CA CYS A 27 5.37 7.29 -27.74
C CYS A 27 4.04 6.95 -28.42
N SER A 28 3.40 5.85 -28.00
CA SER A 28 2.09 5.45 -28.52
C SER A 28 1.02 6.48 -28.19
N ALA A 29 0.05 6.68 -29.10
CA ALA A 29 -1.16 7.47 -28.85
C ALA A 29 -2.01 6.88 -27.71
N TYR A 30 -1.89 5.57 -27.48
CA TYR A 30 -2.58 4.84 -26.42
C TYR A 30 -1.69 4.56 -25.22
N ALA A 31 -0.53 5.21 -25.11
CA ALA A 31 0.35 5.02 -23.97
C ALA A 31 -0.40 5.38 -22.68
N THR A 32 -0.36 4.46 -21.71
CA THR A 32 -0.97 4.69 -20.40
C THR A 32 -0.22 5.79 -19.65
N PRO A 33 -0.85 6.49 -18.69
CA PRO A 33 -0.17 7.45 -17.84
C PRO A 33 1.09 6.87 -17.15
N ASP A 34 1.04 5.60 -16.75
CA ASP A 34 2.18 4.90 -16.15
C ASP A 34 3.35 4.72 -17.13
N GLU A 35 3.07 4.38 -18.39
CA GLU A 35 4.10 4.26 -19.44
C GLU A 35 4.74 5.61 -19.79
N ILE A 36 3.95 6.69 -19.76
CA ILE A 36 4.40 8.06 -19.97
C ILE A 36 5.30 8.48 -18.80
N ASP A 37 4.85 8.30 -17.57
CA ASP A 37 5.60 8.61 -16.35
C ASP A 37 6.91 7.83 -16.26
N ALA A 38 6.87 6.52 -16.56
CA ALA A 38 8.06 5.66 -16.56
C ALA A 38 9.12 6.11 -17.58
N ARG A 39 8.72 6.72 -18.70
CA ARG A 39 9.65 7.29 -19.69
C ARG A 39 10.13 8.67 -19.30
N LYS A 40 9.30 9.49 -18.67
CA LYS A 40 9.61 10.87 -18.28
C LYS A 40 10.58 10.93 -17.10
N ASP A 41 10.36 10.08 -16.10
CA ASP A 41 11.17 9.97 -14.90
C ASP A 41 11.26 8.50 -14.45
N PRO A 42 12.17 7.70 -15.05
CA PRO A 42 12.26 6.27 -14.78
C PRO A 42 12.57 5.95 -13.31
N SER A 43 13.47 6.71 -12.69
CA SER A 43 13.89 6.46 -11.30
C SER A 43 12.80 6.85 -10.30
N GLY A 44 12.09 7.96 -10.54
CA GLY A 44 10.94 8.35 -9.74
C GLY A 44 9.77 7.38 -9.90
N TYR A 45 9.52 6.87 -11.10
CA TYR A 45 8.50 5.83 -11.33
C TYR A 45 8.83 4.52 -10.61
N GLU A 46 10.09 4.06 -10.67
CA GLU A 46 10.55 2.87 -9.95
C GLU A 46 10.31 3.00 -8.44
N LEU A 47 10.66 4.16 -7.85
CA LEU A 47 10.45 4.39 -6.42
C LEU A 47 8.97 4.48 -6.04
N ARG A 48 8.14 5.13 -6.86
CA ARG A 48 6.69 5.24 -6.63
C ARG A 48 5.99 3.88 -6.74
N SER A 49 6.34 3.09 -7.76
CA SER A 49 5.80 1.73 -7.92
C SER A 49 6.24 0.81 -6.78
N PHE A 50 7.51 0.90 -6.37
CA PHE A 50 8.01 0.18 -5.20
C PHE A 50 7.28 0.58 -3.90
N ARG A 51 7.05 1.87 -3.67
CA ARG A 51 6.20 2.35 -2.56
C ARG A 51 4.82 1.70 -2.59
N ALA A 52 4.13 1.77 -3.72
CA ALA A 52 2.77 1.26 -3.83
C ALA A 52 2.68 -0.25 -3.52
N LEU A 53 3.71 -1.02 -3.90
CA LEU A 53 3.83 -2.43 -3.53
C LEU A 53 4.07 -2.60 -2.03
N LEU A 54 4.94 -1.78 -1.44
CA LEU A 54 5.24 -1.84 -0.01
C LEU A 54 4.04 -1.47 0.85
N ASP A 55 3.30 -0.44 0.46
CA ASP A 55 2.12 0.04 1.16
C ASP A 55 1.06 -1.07 1.26
N LYS A 56 0.84 -1.82 0.17
CA LYS A 56 -0.06 -2.99 0.16
C LYS A 56 0.39 -4.06 1.17
N LYS A 57 1.69 -4.36 1.22
CA LYS A 57 2.27 -5.33 2.18
C LYS A 57 2.07 -4.86 3.62
N ILE A 58 2.36 -3.59 3.91
CA ILE A 58 2.19 -2.98 5.23
C ILE A 58 0.72 -3.04 5.67
N ILE A 59 -0.22 -2.71 4.77
CA ILE A 59 -1.66 -2.80 5.05
C ILE A 59 -2.05 -4.24 5.42
N ALA A 60 -1.57 -5.24 4.67
CA ALA A 60 -1.85 -6.63 4.99
C ALA A 60 -1.43 -6.99 6.42
N PHE A 61 -0.18 -6.69 6.80
CA PHE A 61 0.31 -6.92 8.16
C PHE A 61 -0.48 -6.14 9.23
N CYS A 62 -0.91 -4.91 8.92
CA CYS A 62 -1.68 -4.07 9.83
C CYS A 62 -3.05 -4.69 10.18
N TYR A 63 -3.75 -5.25 9.20
CA TYR A 63 -5.12 -5.76 9.36
C TYR A 63 -5.18 -7.22 9.79
N THR A 64 -4.12 -7.99 9.55
CA THR A 64 -4.03 -9.42 9.88
C THR A 64 -4.53 -9.78 11.30
N PRO A 65 -4.08 -9.13 12.38
CA PRO A 65 -4.49 -9.50 13.75
C PRO A 65 -5.99 -9.34 13.98
N ALA A 66 -6.60 -8.32 13.37
CA ALA A 66 -8.04 -8.09 13.47
C ALA A 66 -8.85 -9.22 12.81
N PHE A 67 -8.45 -9.66 11.60
CA PHE A 67 -9.12 -10.75 10.91
C PHE A 67 -9.03 -12.08 11.67
N ILE A 68 -7.86 -12.39 12.25
CA ILE A 68 -7.70 -13.58 13.11
C ILE A 68 -8.74 -13.57 14.22
N VAL A 69 -8.87 -12.45 14.93
CA VAL A 69 -9.78 -12.34 16.07
C VAL A 69 -11.24 -12.41 15.62
N VAL A 70 -11.62 -11.70 14.55
CA VAL A 70 -13.00 -11.76 14.02
C VAL A 70 -13.40 -13.18 13.65
N PHE A 71 -12.55 -13.92 12.93
CA PHE A 71 -12.88 -15.29 12.53
C PHE A 71 -12.86 -16.27 13.70
N ALA A 72 -11.97 -16.07 14.67
CA ALA A 72 -11.94 -16.87 15.90
C ALA A 72 -13.22 -16.67 16.73
N PHE A 73 -13.67 -15.42 16.93
CA PHE A 73 -14.91 -15.11 17.65
C PHE A 73 -16.17 -15.64 16.95
N ASN A 74 -16.20 -15.59 15.61
CA ASN A 74 -17.32 -16.11 14.83
C ASN A 74 -17.34 -17.64 14.73
N GLY A 75 -16.35 -18.34 15.30
CA GLY A 75 -16.25 -19.81 15.25
C GLY A 75 -16.00 -20.38 13.85
N ASN A 76 -15.63 -19.55 12.86
CA ASN A 76 -15.41 -19.98 11.49
C ASN A 76 -13.99 -20.52 11.31
N LEU A 77 -13.78 -21.78 11.70
CA LEU A 77 -12.48 -22.46 11.66
C LEU A 77 -11.88 -22.53 10.24
N LEU A 78 -12.72 -22.71 9.21
CA LEU A 78 -12.26 -22.76 7.82
C LEU A 78 -11.64 -21.41 7.42
N ALA A 79 -12.35 -20.30 7.66
CA ALA A 79 -11.85 -18.96 7.37
C ALA A 79 -10.59 -18.63 8.19
N LEU A 80 -10.56 -19.04 9.46
CA LEU A 80 -9.38 -18.86 10.31
C LEU A 80 -8.15 -19.59 9.77
N MET A 81 -8.30 -20.84 9.30
CA MET A 81 -7.21 -21.59 8.66
C MET A 81 -6.74 -20.94 7.37
N LEU A 82 -7.66 -20.47 6.52
CA LEU A 82 -7.32 -19.77 5.29
C LEU A 82 -6.54 -18.48 5.56
N VAL A 83 -6.94 -17.71 6.57
CA VAL A 83 -6.21 -16.52 7.01
C VAL A 83 -4.83 -16.89 7.54
N ALA A 84 -4.71 -17.91 8.39
CA ALA A 84 -3.43 -18.38 8.92
C ALA A 84 -2.46 -18.81 7.80
N LEU A 85 -2.95 -19.56 6.81
CA LEU A 85 -2.17 -19.97 5.63
C LEU A 85 -1.75 -18.77 4.78
N SER A 86 -2.65 -17.80 4.57
CA SER A 86 -2.35 -16.58 3.81
C SER A 86 -1.26 -15.75 4.48
N ILE A 87 -1.29 -15.66 5.82
CA ILE A 87 -0.26 -14.96 6.61
C ILE A 87 1.06 -15.72 6.55
N ALA A 88 1.04 -17.04 6.74
CA ALA A 88 2.25 -17.85 6.65
C ALA A 88 2.90 -17.70 5.26
N SER A 89 2.10 -17.77 4.19
CA SER A 89 2.57 -17.53 2.82
C SER A 89 3.16 -16.13 2.65
N LEU A 90 2.49 -15.08 3.15
CA LEU A 90 2.99 -13.71 3.10
C LEU A 90 4.32 -13.55 3.86
N VAL A 91 4.44 -14.13 5.05
CA VAL A 91 5.67 -14.05 5.87
C VAL A 91 6.83 -14.79 5.20
N ILE A 92 6.57 -15.95 4.59
CA ILE A 92 7.59 -16.74 3.89
C ILE A 92 8.06 -16.01 2.63
N THR A 93 7.13 -15.51 1.82
CA THR A 93 7.45 -14.79 0.58
C THR A 93 8.15 -13.46 0.84
N GLU A 94 7.81 -12.80 1.93
CA GLU A 94 8.32 -11.47 2.28
C GLU A 94 9.26 -11.49 3.49
N PHE A 95 9.98 -12.61 3.70
CA PHE A 95 10.77 -12.82 4.91
C PHE A 95 11.81 -11.72 5.16
N ASP A 96 12.50 -11.26 4.11
CA ASP A 96 13.49 -10.17 4.21
C ASP A 96 12.84 -8.84 4.61
N PHE A 97 11.64 -8.55 4.07
CA PHE A 97 10.89 -7.37 4.45
C PHE A 97 10.48 -7.43 5.93
N VAL A 98 9.95 -8.57 6.37
CA VAL A 98 9.55 -8.79 7.77
C VAL A 98 10.75 -8.62 8.68
N LYS A 99 11.88 -9.25 8.36
CA LYS A 99 13.13 -9.11 9.12
C LYS A 99 13.60 -7.65 9.18
N PHE A 100 13.44 -6.90 8.10
CA PHE A 100 13.76 -5.48 8.06
C PHE A 100 12.84 -4.65 8.98
N ILE A 101 11.52 -4.89 8.96
CA ILE A 101 10.56 -4.25 9.87
C ILE A 101 10.96 -4.47 11.33
N PHE A 102 11.33 -5.70 11.71
CA PHE A 102 11.67 -6.01 13.10
C PHE A 102 12.96 -5.32 13.58
N LYS A 103 13.90 -5.05 12.67
CA LYS A 103 15.13 -4.28 12.94
C LYS A 103 14.86 -2.78 13.06
N ASP A 104 13.92 -2.24 12.28
CA ASP A 104 13.60 -0.82 12.29
C ASP A 104 12.66 -0.46 13.46
N LYS A 105 13.16 0.34 14.42
CA LYS A 105 12.41 0.73 15.62
C LYS A 105 11.14 1.52 15.28
N TRP A 106 11.19 2.36 14.25
CA TRP A 106 10.05 3.18 13.85
C TRP A 106 8.98 2.32 13.20
N ALA A 107 9.36 1.48 12.23
CA ALA A 107 8.43 0.62 11.49
C ALA A 107 7.74 -0.36 12.44
N LYS A 108 8.51 -1.04 13.29
CA LYS A 108 7.98 -1.97 14.29
C LYS A 108 6.94 -1.32 15.20
N LYS A 109 7.23 -0.15 15.77
CA LYS A 109 6.30 0.55 16.67
C LYS A 109 5.05 1.04 15.94
N SER A 110 5.23 1.58 14.74
CA SER A 110 4.13 2.18 13.97
C SER A 110 3.15 1.11 13.46
N ILE A 111 3.68 0.02 12.89
CA ILE A 111 2.88 -1.11 12.41
C ILE A 111 2.20 -1.80 13.60
N ALA A 112 2.93 -2.12 14.68
CA ALA A 112 2.32 -2.75 15.86
C ALA A 112 1.25 -1.86 16.49
N GLY A 113 1.49 -0.56 16.62
CA GLY A 113 0.51 0.40 17.15
C GLY A 113 -0.76 0.48 16.29
N TYR A 114 -0.60 0.49 14.96
CA TYR A 114 -1.74 0.45 14.04
C TYR A 114 -2.51 -0.86 14.18
N SER A 115 -1.82 -2.01 14.15
CA SER A 115 -2.42 -3.34 14.31
C SER A 115 -3.20 -3.50 15.61
N VAL A 116 -2.64 -3.06 16.73
CA VAL A 116 -3.31 -3.10 18.04
C VAL A 116 -4.56 -2.23 18.04
N SER A 117 -4.49 -1.06 17.42
CA SER A 117 -5.63 -0.14 17.36
C SER A 117 -6.76 -0.67 16.48
N MET A 118 -6.41 -1.34 15.37
CA MET A 118 -7.38 -2.08 14.55
C MET A 118 -8.02 -3.21 15.34
N LEU A 119 -7.23 -3.99 16.07
CA LEU A 119 -7.75 -5.06 16.92
C LEU A 119 -8.72 -4.52 17.99
N LEU A 120 -8.37 -3.42 18.66
CA LEU A 120 -9.21 -2.77 19.66
C LEU A 120 -10.55 -2.32 19.07
N LEU A 121 -10.57 -1.81 17.84
CA LEU A 121 -11.82 -1.43 17.15
C LEU A 121 -12.79 -2.62 17.08
N PHE A 122 -12.29 -3.79 16.67
CA PHE A 122 -13.13 -4.99 16.58
C PHE A 122 -13.53 -5.53 17.94
N LEU A 123 -12.61 -5.57 18.91
CA LEU A 123 -12.91 -6.04 20.25
C LEU A 123 -13.98 -5.19 20.94
N VAL A 124 -13.90 -3.85 20.82
CA VAL A 124 -14.92 -2.94 21.35
C VAL A 124 -16.28 -3.25 20.71
N ARG A 125 -16.34 -3.43 19.39
CA ARG A 125 -17.61 -3.71 18.70
C ARG A 125 -18.21 -5.06 19.09
N VAL A 126 -17.38 -6.08 19.34
CA VAL A 126 -17.84 -7.43 19.66
C VAL A 126 -18.25 -7.56 21.14
N THR A 127 -17.58 -6.86 22.06
CA THR A 127 -17.72 -7.12 23.50
C THR A 127 -18.60 -6.13 24.25
N ALA A 128 -18.75 -4.89 23.76
CA ALA A 128 -19.46 -3.86 24.50
C ALA A 128 -20.93 -3.75 24.09
N THR A 129 -21.79 -3.59 25.10
CA THR A 129 -23.26 -3.62 24.95
C THR A 129 -23.90 -2.23 24.88
N ASN A 130 -23.22 -1.20 25.37
CA ASN A 130 -23.74 0.17 25.37
C ASN A 130 -23.44 0.87 24.04
N GLU A 131 -24.45 0.97 23.17
CA GLU A 131 -24.31 1.54 21.82
C GLU A 131 -23.75 2.97 21.80
N VAL A 132 -24.12 3.84 22.75
CA VAL A 132 -23.65 5.23 22.77
C VAL A 132 -22.14 5.28 23.07
N ILE A 133 -21.70 4.51 24.07
CA ILE A 133 -20.28 4.42 24.44
C ILE A 133 -19.49 3.76 23.31
N VAL A 134 -20.01 2.66 22.75
CA VAL A 134 -19.37 1.93 21.65
C VAL A 134 -19.14 2.82 20.44
N ASN A 135 -20.17 3.51 19.98
CA ASN A 135 -20.08 4.36 18.79
C ASN A 135 -19.13 5.55 19.02
N THR A 136 -19.11 6.12 20.23
CA THR A 136 -18.17 7.20 20.59
C THR A 136 -16.72 6.70 20.58
N VAL A 137 -16.46 5.54 21.21
CA VAL A 137 -15.13 4.94 21.25
C VAL A 137 -14.65 4.53 19.84
N ILE A 138 -15.52 3.92 19.04
CA ILE A 138 -15.21 3.56 17.65
C ILE A 138 -14.87 4.83 16.84
N ALA A 139 -15.65 5.90 16.97
CA ALA A 139 -15.38 7.16 16.28
C ALA A 139 -13.99 7.73 16.65
N LEU A 140 -13.64 7.73 17.94
CA LEU A 140 -12.32 8.17 18.40
C LEU A 140 -11.19 7.29 17.84
N ILE A 141 -11.38 5.97 17.84
CA ILE A 141 -10.39 5.03 17.27
C ILE A 141 -10.25 5.26 15.76
N LEU A 142 -11.34 5.49 15.03
CA LEU A 142 -11.29 5.78 13.59
C LEU A 142 -10.54 7.07 13.27
N VAL A 143 -10.78 8.14 14.04
CA VAL A 143 -10.02 9.40 13.90
C VAL A 143 -8.53 9.16 14.18
N TYR A 144 -8.22 8.40 15.22
CA TYR A 144 -6.85 8.02 15.54
C TYR A 144 -6.20 7.17 14.41
N LEU A 145 -6.92 6.21 13.85
CA LEU A 145 -6.46 5.37 12.74
C LEU A 145 -6.22 6.18 11.46
N LEU A 146 -7.02 7.22 11.20
CA LEU A 146 -6.78 8.16 10.10
C LEU A 146 -5.49 8.97 10.32
N ALA A 147 -5.26 9.46 11.54
CA ALA A 147 -4.01 10.14 11.87
C ALA A 147 -2.80 9.20 11.75
N MET A 148 -2.95 7.95 12.21
CA MET A 148 -1.90 6.93 12.12
C MET A 148 -1.65 6.47 10.69
N SER A 149 -2.66 6.37 9.82
CA SER A 149 -2.46 6.02 8.41
C SER A 149 -1.71 7.14 7.68
N TYR A 150 -2.05 8.40 7.96
CA TYR A 150 -1.27 9.53 7.48
C TYR A 150 0.19 9.45 7.96
N TYR A 151 0.39 9.15 9.24
CA TYR A 151 1.73 8.99 9.80
C TYR A 151 2.50 7.82 9.17
N LEU A 152 1.84 6.70 8.89
CA LEU A 152 2.48 5.50 8.34
C LEU A 152 2.82 5.62 6.85
N PHE A 153 1.99 6.31 6.06
CA PHE A 153 2.13 6.35 4.59
C PHE A 153 2.58 7.69 4.02
N LYS A 154 2.40 8.81 4.73
CA LYS A 154 2.73 10.16 4.23
C LYS A 154 3.72 10.95 5.09
N SER A 155 4.17 10.42 6.22
CA SER A 155 5.14 11.14 7.07
C SER A 155 6.56 11.10 6.51
N GLN A 156 7.39 12.07 6.91
CA GLN A 156 8.83 12.05 6.64
C GLN A 156 9.53 10.81 7.23
N ALA A 157 8.99 10.23 8.31
CA ALA A 157 9.56 9.02 8.89
C ALA A 157 9.33 7.80 7.97
N SER A 158 8.15 7.74 7.34
CA SER A 158 7.81 6.76 6.31
C SER A 158 8.70 6.89 5.07
N GLU A 159 8.90 8.12 4.57
CA GLU A 159 9.82 8.42 3.46
C GLU A 159 11.24 7.89 3.72
N LYS A 160 11.75 8.16 4.93
CA LYS A 160 13.07 7.69 5.36
C LYS A 160 13.12 6.16 5.47
N PHE A 161 12.07 5.53 5.98
CA PHE A 161 11.97 4.07 6.06
C PHE A 161 11.98 3.44 4.67
N LEU A 162 11.13 3.93 3.76
CA LEU A 162 11.06 3.45 2.39
C LEU A 162 12.41 3.55 1.70
N SER A 163 13.08 4.71 1.80
CA SER A 163 14.38 4.92 1.17
C SER A 163 15.44 3.94 1.69
N ARG A 164 15.46 3.66 3.01
CA ARG A 164 16.35 2.65 3.61
C ARG A 164 16.02 1.25 3.12
N TYR A 165 14.74 0.89 3.07
CA TYR A 165 14.33 -0.44 2.63
C TYR A 165 14.56 -0.66 1.14
N HIS A 166 14.29 0.35 0.30
CA HIS A 166 14.56 0.32 -1.14
C HIS A 166 16.05 0.10 -1.43
N LYS A 167 16.93 0.80 -0.70
CA LYS A 167 18.38 0.57 -0.78
C LYS A 167 18.74 -0.87 -0.40
N HIS A 168 18.23 -1.35 0.75
CA HIS A 168 18.47 -2.72 1.21
C HIS A 168 17.96 -3.78 0.21
N HIS A 169 16.79 -3.56 -0.39
CA HIS A 169 16.21 -4.46 -1.38
C HIS A 169 17.08 -4.53 -2.64
N LYS A 170 17.58 -3.39 -3.14
CA LYS A 170 18.50 -3.36 -4.29
C LYS A 170 19.83 -4.08 -4.02
N GLU A 171 20.31 -4.09 -2.78
CA GLU A 171 21.56 -4.75 -2.38
C GLU A 171 21.43 -6.28 -2.25
N ASN A 172 20.24 -6.83 -2.00
CA ASN A 172 20.04 -8.28 -1.83
C ASN A 172 19.45 -8.98 -3.06
N VAL A 173 18.95 -8.23 -4.05
CA VAL A 173 18.35 -8.77 -5.29
C VAL A 173 19.36 -8.80 -6.45
N ASN A 174 20.50 -8.11 -6.32
CA ASN A 174 21.65 -8.20 -7.21
C ASN A 174 22.71 -9.14 -6.64
#